data_AF-A0A0C2FPF0-F1
#
_entry.id   AF-A0A0C2FPF0-F1
#
_cell.length_a   1.000
_cell.length_b   1.000
_cell.length_c   1.000
_cell.angle_alpha   90.00
_cell.angle_beta   90.00
_cell.angle_gamma   90.00
#
_symmetry.space_group_name_H-M   'P 1'
#
loop_
_entity.id
_entity.type
_entity.pdbx_description
1 polymer ?
#
loop_
_entity_poly.entity_id
_entity_poly.type
_entity_poly.pdbx_seq_one_letter_code
_entity_poly.pdbx_strand_id
1 'polypeptide(L)'
;MDGLLMTGSWDYWLVPEFVEYLLVGAGTAAYYASLAIRARHADAKVLMIGEEDYLPYNRPPLSKELWWYGDEKVVKTLQYTGINGKKRDVFFEAE
;
A
#
# COMPACT_ATOMS: atom_id res chain seq x y z
N MET A 1 -17.82 4.32 42.73
CA MET A 1 -16.41 4.27 43.15
C MET A 1 -15.71 3.27 42.27
N ASP A 2 -15.13 3.83 41.22
CA ASP A 2 -14.09 3.35 40.30
C ASP A 2 -13.55 1.93 40.49
N GLY A 3 -13.79 1.13 39.44
CA GLY A 3 -13.13 -0.13 39.16
C GLY A 3 -12.96 -0.26 37.65
N LEU A 4 -11.79 0.17 37.20
CA LEU A 4 -11.23 0.02 35.85
C LEU A 4 -11.49 -1.38 35.26
N LEU A 5 -11.72 -1.43 33.93
CA LEU A 5 -11.70 -2.58 32.99
C LEU A 5 -13.07 -3.13 32.53
N MET A 6 -13.56 -2.62 31.39
CA MET A 6 -14.41 -3.31 30.39
C MET A 6 -14.04 -2.74 29.00
N THR A 7 -13.11 -3.37 28.26
CA THR A 7 -13.36 -4.32 27.16
C THR A 7 -13.89 -3.71 25.86
N GLY A 8 -12.99 -3.52 24.88
CA GLY A 8 -13.28 -3.76 23.47
C GLY A 8 -13.76 -2.57 22.62
N SER A 9 -12.82 -1.77 22.11
CA SER A 9 -13.00 -1.09 20.82
C SER A 9 -11.66 -1.12 20.11
N TRP A 10 -11.53 -2.03 19.16
CA TRP A 10 -10.42 -2.05 18.21
C TRP A 10 -10.34 -0.68 17.52
N ASP A 11 -9.12 -0.18 17.36
CA ASP A 11 -8.79 1.16 16.90
C ASP A 11 -9.63 1.61 15.70
N TYR A 12 -10.35 2.72 15.85
CA TYR A 12 -10.94 3.42 14.72
C TYR A 12 -9.78 3.94 13.86
N TRP A 13 -9.61 3.37 12.67
CA TRP A 13 -8.93 4.07 11.57
C TRP A 13 -9.48 5.50 11.55
N LEU A 14 -8.63 6.51 11.74
CA LEU A 14 -9.01 7.92 11.70
C LEU A 14 -9.36 8.29 10.25
N VAL A 15 -10.52 7.84 9.79
CA VAL A 15 -11.10 8.20 8.50
C VAL A 15 -11.64 9.61 8.65
N PRO A 16 -11.15 10.60 7.88
CA PRO A 16 -11.66 11.95 7.96
C PRO A 16 -13.11 12.00 7.47
N GLU A 17 -13.93 12.88 8.06
CA GLU A 17 -15.31 13.12 7.60
C GLU A 17 -15.35 13.66 6.15
N PHE A 18 -14.31 14.37 5.74
CA PHE A 18 -14.17 14.95 4.41
C PHE A 18 -12.76 14.72 3.85
N VAL A 19 -12.68 14.40 2.56
CA VAL A 19 -11.44 14.37 1.79
C VAL A 19 -11.68 14.95 0.40
N GLU A 20 -10.69 15.67 -0.12
CA GLU A 20 -10.74 16.32 -1.43
C GLU A 20 -10.78 15.30 -2.57
N TYR A 21 -9.92 14.27 -2.52
CA TYR A 21 -9.89 13.17 -3.47
C TYR A 21 -9.97 11.83 -2.74
N LEU A 22 -11.05 11.10 -2.97
CA LEU A 22 -11.23 9.73 -2.48
C LEU A 22 -11.02 8.73 -3.62
N LEU A 23 -10.09 7.80 -3.43
CA LEU A 23 -9.85 6.68 -4.33
C LEU A 23 -10.36 5.40 -3.67
N VAL A 24 -11.35 4.74 -4.29
CA VAL A 24 -11.86 3.44 -3.84
C VAL A 24 -11.10 2.34 -4.59
N GLY A 25 -10.39 1.52 -3.81
CA GLY A 25 -9.41 0.55 -4.28
C GLY A 25 -7.98 1.04 -4.07
N ALA A 26 -7.09 0.14 -3.66
CA ALA A 26 -5.67 0.41 -3.41
C ALA A 26 -4.71 -0.32 -4.36
N GLY A 27 -5.14 -0.56 -5.60
CA GLY A 27 -4.34 -1.21 -6.64
C GLY A 27 -3.56 -0.24 -7.52
N THR A 28 -2.96 -0.78 -8.59
CA THR A 28 -2.17 -0.02 -9.57
C THR A 28 -2.89 1.21 -10.14
N ALA A 29 -4.18 1.08 -10.46
CA ALA A 29 -4.95 2.20 -11.03
C ALA A 29 -5.06 3.37 -10.04
N ALA A 30 -5.40 3.09 -8.78
CA ALA A 30 -5.52 4.10 -7.74
C ALA A 30 -4.15 4.73 -7.40
N TYR A 31 -3.10 3.92 -7.37
CA TYR A 31 -1.73 4.40 -7.19
C TYR A 31 -1.35 5.46 -8.23
N TYR A 32 -1.48 5.14 -9.52
CA TYR A 32 -1.16 6.11 -10.57
C TYR A 32 -2.14 7.29 -10.65
N ALA A 33 -3.41 7.10 -10.29
CA ALA A 33 -4.35 8.21 -10.15
C ALA A 33 -3.89 9.20 -9.07
N SER A 34 -3.42 8.69 -7.92
CA SER A 34 -2.90 9.52 -6.84
C SER A 34 -1.68 10.35 -7.27
N LEU A 35 -0.76 9.74 -8.04
CA LEU A 35 0.40 10.43 -8.61
C LEU A 35 -0.02 11.50 -9.63
N ALA A 36 -0.97 11.18 -10.51
CA ALA A 36 -1.45 12.12 -11.52
C ALA A 36 -2.19 13.32 -10.90
N ILE A 37 -2.89 13.13 -9.79
CA ILE A 37 -3.50 14.21 -9.01
C ILE A 37 -2.41 15.08 -8.40
N ARG A 38 -1.46 14.49 -7.65
CA ARG A 38 -0.37 15.23 -6.99
C ARG A 38 0.56 15.95 -7.97
N ALA A 39 0.79 15.39 -9.15
CA ALA A 39 1.59 16.04 -10.19
C ALA A 39 0.94 17.32 -10.74
N ARG A 40 -0.40 17.41 -10.72
CA ARG A 40 -1.14 18.60 -11.13
C ARG A 40 -1.33 19.57 -9.97
N HIS A 41 -1.69 19.04 -8.80
CA HIS A 41 -2.03 19.77 -7.58
C HIS A 41 -1.17 19.24 -6.43
N ALA A 42 -0.01 19.87 -6.19
CA ALA A 42 1.02 19.33 -5.29
C ALA A 42 0.57 19.16 -3.83
N ASP A 43 -0.35 20.00 -3.37
CA ASP A 43 -0.92 20.02 -2.02
C ASP A 43 -2.23 19.23 -1.88
N ALA A 44 -2.68 18.56 -2.96
CA ALA A 44 -3.91 17.79 -2.96
C ALA A 44 -3.93 16.70 -1.88
N LYS A 45 -5.04 16.64 -1.14
CA LYS A 45 -5.27 15.61 -0.11
C LYS A 45 -5.97 14.41 -0.72
N VAL A 46 -5.22 13.35 -0.95
CA VAL A 46 -5.70 12.09 -1.53
C VAL A 46 -5.77 11.00 -0.46
N LEU A 47 -6.96 10.45 -0.24
CA LEU A 47 -7.18 9.25 0.57
C LEU A 47 -7.49 8.06 -0.34
N MET A 48 -6.79 6.95 -0.11
CA MET A 48 -7.02 5.69 -0.80
C MET A 48 -7.54 4.67 0.19
N ILE A 49 -8.66 4.01 -0.15
CA ILE A 49 -9.27 2.97 0.69
C ILE A 49 -9.22 1.65 -0.06
N GLY A 50 -8.46 0.69 0.46
CA GLY A 50 -8.39 -0.68 -0.05
C GLY A 50 -8.94 -1.67 0.96
N GLU A 51 -9.40 -2.82 0.47
CA GLU A 51 -9.81 -3.96 1.31
C GLU A 51 -8.60 -4.73 1.86
N GLU A 52 -7.47 -4.71 1.15
CA GLU A 52 -6.27 -5.46 1.52
C GLU A 52 -5.43 -4.68 2.55
N ASP A 53 -4.86 -5.38 3.54
CA ASP A 53 -3.98 -4.83 4.60
C ASP A 53 -2.57 -4.47 4.09
N TYR A 54 -2.43 -4.23 2.79
CA TYR A 54 -1.16 -3.99 2.12
C TYR A 54 -1.17 -2.64 1.41
N LEU A 55 -0.02 -1.96 1.42
CA LEU A 55 0.18 -0.79 0.57
C LEU A 55 0.01 -1.17 -0.91
N PRO A 56 -0.33 -0.21 -1.80
CA PRO A 56 -0.42 -0.47 -3.23
C PRO A 56 0.84 -1.16 -3.77
N TYR A 57 0.66 -2.21 -4.57
CA TYR A 57 1.75 -3.01 -5.09
C TYR A 57 1.52 -3.50 -6.53
N ASN A 58 2.62 -3.86 -7.18
CA ASN A 58 2.67 -4.47 -8.50
C ASN A 58 2.33 -5.95 -8.39
N ARG A 59 1.23 -6.37 -9.02
CA ARG A 59 0.86 -7.79 -9.14
C ARG A 59 1.73 -8.62 -10.09
N PRO A 60 2.30 -8.10 -11.21
CA PRO A 60 3.02 -8.94 -12.16
C PRO A 60 4.20 -9.76 -11.58
N PRO A 61 5.02 -9.22 -10.65
CA PRO A 61 6.08 -10.00 -10.00
C PRO A 61 5.60 -11.22 -9.21
N LEU A 62 4.36 -11.21 -8.72
CA LEU A 62 3.80 -12.30 -7.91
C LEU A 62 3.71 -13.64 -8.65
N SER A 63 3.65 -13.62 -9.98
CA SER A 63 3.59 -14.83 -10.83
C SER A 63 4.84 -15.04 -11.68
N LYS A 64 5.88 -14.21 -11.49
CA LYS A 64 7.06 -14.19 -12.36
C LYS A 64 8.34 -14.05 -11.56
N GLU A 65 8.84 -12.83 -11.39
CA GLU A 65 10.18 -12.57 -10.87
C GLU A 65 10.39 -13.09 -9.45
N LEU A 66 9.35 -13.10 -8.61
CA LEU A 66 9.45 -13.70 -7.27
C LEU A 66 9.76 -15.21 -7.32
N TRP A 67 9.28 -15.91 -8.35
CA TRP A 67 9.48 -17.35 -8.50
C TRP A 67 10.87 -17.68 -9.08
N TRP A 68 11.36 -16.86 -10.02
CA TRP A 68 12.66 -17.11 -10.66
C TRP A 68 13.84 -16.53 -9.90
N TYR A 69 13.64 -15.41 -9.20
CA TYR A 69 14.72 -14.61 -8.63
C TYR A 69 14.53 -14.28 -7.14
N GLY A 70 13.54 -14.90 -6.49
CA GLY A 70 13.38 -14.85 -5.05
C GLY A 70 14.40 -15.73 -4.33
N ASP A 71 14.90 -15.27 -3.19
CA ASP A 71 15.66 -16.11 -2.25
C ASP A 71 14.72 -16.77 -1.23
N GLU A 72 15.26 -17.53 -0.26
CA GLU A 72 14.46 -18.19 0.78
C GLU A 72 13.57 -17.24 1.61
N LYS A 73 13.90 -15.93 1.63
CA LYS A 73 13.18 -14.92 2.40
C LYS A 73 12.06 -14.27 1.59
N VAL A 74 11.98 -14.51 0.28
CA VAL A 74 11.04 -13.86 -0.65
C VAL A 74 9.58 -13.96 -0.21
N VAL A 75 9.19 -15.08 0.40
CA VAL A 75 7.82 -15.32 0.88
C VAL A 75 7.42 -14.31 1.97
N LYS A 76 8.39 -13.80 2.72
CA LYS A 76 8.16 -12.84 3.81
C LYS A 76 8.45 -11.40 3.38
N THR A 77 9.43 -11.19 2.51
CA THR A 77 9.89 -9.86 2.13
C THR A 77 9.20 -9.32 0.88
N LEU A 78 8.71 -10.21 0.00
CA LEU A 78 8.25 -9.88 -1.36
C LEU A 78 9.29 -9.10 -2.18
N GLN A 79 10.57 -9.27 -1.85
CA GLN A 79 11.69 -8.64 -2.52
C GLN A 79 12.43 -9.64 -3.40
N TYR A 80 12.85 -9.21 -4.58
CA TYR A 80 13.59 -10.03 -5.54
C TYR A 80 14.73 -9.26 -6.18
N THR A 81 15.69 -10.00 -6.76
CA THR A 81 16.79 -9.39 -7.52
C THR A 81 16.45 -9.43 -9.00
N GLY A 82 16.27 -8.27 -9.63
CA GLY A 82 16.02 -8.20 -11.06
C GLY A 82 17.19 -8.70 -11.90
N ILE A 83 16.96 -8.91 -13.20
CA ILE A 83 17.98 -9.38 -14.16
C ILE A 83 19.20 -8.44 -14.20
N ASN A 84 19.02 -7.17 -13.84
CA ASN A 84 20.08 -6.16 -13.72
C ASN A 84 20.85 -6.19 -12.38
N GLY A 85 20.61 -7.20 -11.53
CA GLY A 85 21.24 -7.33 -10.21
C GLY A 85 20.69 -6.38 -9.13
N LYS A 86 19.69 -5.54 -9.44
CA LYS A 86 19.11 -4.61 -8.47
C LYS A 86 18.00 -5.29 -7.68
N LYS A 87 17.99 -5.09 -6.36
CA LYS A 87 16.85 -5.46 -5.52
C LYS A 87 15.64 -4.60 -5.88
N ARG A 88 14.47 -5.22 -5.91
CA ARG A 88 13.18 -4.56 -6.09
C ARG A 88 12.18 -5.07 -5.08
N ASP A 89 11.24 -4.20 -4.72
CA ASP A 89 10.05 -4.52 -3.96
C ASP A 89 8.84 -4.63 -4.89
N VAL A 90 7.83 -5.41 -4.51
CA VAL A 90 6.53 -5.41 -5.20
C VAL A 90 5.75 -4.14 -4.89
N PHE A 91 5.92 -3.54 -3.71
CA PHE A 91 5.23 -2.31 -3.33
C PHE A 91 5.64 -1.15 -4.24
N PHE A 92 4.69 -0.28 -4.56
CA PHE A 92 5.05 0.98 -5.22
C PHE A 92 5.78 1.89 -4.22
N GLU A 93 6.87 2.50 -4.68
CA GLU A 93 7.62 3.48 -3.88
C GLU A 93 6.86 4.81 -3.87
N ALA A 94 6.49 5.30 -2.68
CA ALA A 94 6.10 6.70 -2.54
C ALA A 94 7.37 7.56 -2.65
N GLU A 95 7.53 8.29 -3.75
CA GLU A 95 8.51 9.38 -3.85
C GLU A 95 8.18 10.54 -2.90
#